data_AF-A0A9W9P3P1-F1
#
_entry.id   AF-A0A9W9P3P1-F1
#
_cell.length_a   1.000
_cell.length_b   1.000
_cell.length_c   1.000
_cell.angle_alpha   90.00
_cell.angle_beta   90.00
_cell.angle_gamma   90.00
#
_symmetry.space_group_name_H-M   'P 1'
#
loop_
_entity.id
_entity.type
_entity.pdbx_description
1 polymer ?
#
loop_
_entity_poly.entity_id
_entity_poly.type
_entity_poly.pdbx_seq_one_letter_code
_entity_poly.pdbx_strand_id
1 'polypeptide(L)'
;MKKEYEGYGEEKKLQALQAALVYGIICAQSMESIPNEDAAWMVDIIETFAERLYDMRTWGLDEDSVFTSRGRWTFVESLRRIGCLLYLIDLLLHLDTETPSSGDCPEFFDMPLPCVRELWEPMPTREWKKRHRDHVESAKRKGRRGLTLRHLFLLRQSSSKGQHQDFSQSNSPDFEEELSEWCEKADDLSMLLWVALTVEGEGQSYV
;
A
#
# COMPACT_ATOMS: atom_id res chain seq x y z
N MET A 1 -14.64 32.88 -17.85
CA MET A 1 -13.54 32.03 -18.32
C MET A 1 -14.07 30.59 -18.36
N LYS A 2 -14.35 30.05 -19.55
CA LYS A 2 -14.85 28.67 -19.73
C LYS A 2 -13.68 27.71 -19.47
N LYS A 3 -13.87 26.66 -18.66
CA LYS A 3 -12.87 25.61 -18.45
C LYS A 3 -12.54 24.97 -19.80
N GLU A 4 -11.35 25.25 -20.33
CA GLU A 4 -10.90 24.85 -21.67
C GLU A 4 -10.35 23.41 -21.72
N TYR A 5 -10.27 22.75 -20.56
CA TYR A 5 -9.84 21.37 -20.45
C TYR A 5 -10.90 20.56 -19.71
N GLU A 6 -11.47 19.56 -20.37
CA GLU A 6 -12.08 18.43 -19.68
C GLU A 6 -10.99 17.80 -18.81
N GLY A 7 -11.21 17.76 -17.49
CA GLY A 7 -10.22 17.23 -16.55
C GLY A 7 -9.80 15.81 -16.94
N TYR A 8 -8.56 15.43 -16.62
CA TYR A 8 -8.08 14.08 -16.87
C TYR A 8 -9.01 13.04 -16.19
N GLY A 9 -9.39 12.01 -16.95
CA GLY A 9 -10.08 10.85 -16.38
C GLY A 9 -9.23 10.13 -15.34
N GLU A 10 -9.86 9.39 -14.43
CA GLU A 10 -9.20 8.71 -13.32
C GLU A 10 -8.04 7.81 -13.79
N GLU A 11 -8.22 7.07 -14.88
CA GLU A 11 -7.18 6.22 -15.47
C GLU A 11 -5.95 6.99 -15.94
N LYS A 12 -6.14 8.17 -16.56
CA LYS A 12 -5.02 9.02 -17.00
C LYS A 12 -4.27 9.61 -15.81
N LYS A 13 -4.99 9.95 -14.74
CA LYS A 13 -4.36 10.42 -13.50
C LYS A 13 -3.53 9.31 -12.86
N LEU A 14 -4.05 8.08 -12.81
CA LEU A 14 -3.32 6.91 -12.33
C LEU A 14 -2.05 6.66 -13.16
N GLN A 15 -2.15 6.69 -14.50
CA GLN A 15 -0.99 6.51 -15.37
C GLN A 15 0.08 7.59 -15.17
N ALA A 16 -0.34 8.87 -15.05
CA ALA A 16 0.57 9.96 -14.77
C ALA A 16 1.27 9.79 -13.40
N LEU A 17 0.53 9.36 -12.38
CA LEU A 17 1.04 9.06 -11.06
C LEU A 17 2.08 7.92 -11.11
N GLN A 18 1.78 6.82 -11.80
CA GLN A 18 2.70 5.70 -11.99
C GLN A 18 3.98 6.12 -12.72
N ALA A 19 3.86 6.88 -13.81
CA ALA A 19 5.00 7.35 -14.58
C ALA A 19 5.91 8.27 -13.75
N ALA A 20 5.32 9.17 -12.97
CA ALA A 20 6.07 10.11 -12.16
C ALA A 20 6.74 9.44 -10.95
N LEU A 21 6.11 8.42 -10.35
CA LEU A 21 6.76 7.56 -9.34
C LEU A 21 7.96 6.80 -9.90
N VAL A 22 7.81 6.16 -11.06
CA VAL A 22 8.92 5.46 -11.73
C VAL A 22 10.06 6.43 -12.03
N TYR A 23 9.74 7.62 -12.55
CA TYR A 23 10.75 8.65 -12.80
C TYR A 23 11.45 9.08 -11.50
N GLY A 24 10.71 9.32 -10.42
CA GLY A 24 11.27 9.67 -9.11
C GLY A 24 12.24 8.61 -8.59
N ILE A 25 11.86 7.32 -8.67
CA ILE A 25 12.72 6.20 -8.26
C ILE A 25 14.00 6.14 -9.12
N ILE A 26 13.89 6.30 -10.44
CA ILE A 26 15.06 6.30 -11.34
C ILE A 26 16.00 7.46 -11.02
N CYS A 27 15.47 8.65 -10.76
CA CYS A 27 16.25 9.81 -10.36
C CYS A 27 16.97 9.55 -9.02
N ALA A 28 16.28 8.98 -8.04
CA ALA A 28 16.86 8.62 -6.75
C ALA A 28 18.02 7.62 -6.87
N GLN A 29 17.91 6.64 -7.77
CA GLN A 29 18.98 5.64 -8.01
C GLN A 29 20.18 6.20 -8.78
N SER A 30 19.99 7.24 -9.58
CA SER A 30 21.03 7.81 -10.45
C SER A 30 21.86 8.91 -9.77
N MET A 31 21.51 9.30 -8.53
CA MET A 31 22.21 10.32 -7.75
C MET A 31 23.27 9.67 -6.86
N GLU A 32 24.50 9.57 -7.35
CA GLU A 32 25.65 9.03 -6.60
C GLU A 32 26.09 9.85 -5.37
N SER A 33 25.44 10.97 -5.06
CA SER A 33 25.50 11.59 -3.73
C SER A 33 24.34 12.57 -3.59
N ILE A 34 23.34 12.27 -2.77
CA ILE A 34 22.14 13.11 -2.63
C ILE A 34 22.53 14.43 -1.93
N PRO A 35 22.50 15.58 -2.61
CA PRO A 35 22.49 16.88 -1.95
C PRO A 35 21.14 17.04 -1.24
N ASN A 36 21.10 17.69 -0.07
CA ASN A 36 19.86 17.86 0.73
C ASN A 36 18.66 18.43 -0.07
N GLU A 37 18.89 19.20 -1.13
CA GLU A 37 17.85 19.75 -2.01
C GLU A 37 17.10 18.65 -2.79
N ASP A 38 17.78 17.57 -3.16
CA ASP A 38 17.21 16.42 -3.86
C ASP A 38 16.58 15.38 -2.92
N ALA A 39 16.65 15.56 -1.60
CA ALA A 39 15.79 14.83 -0.66
C ALA A 39 14.45 15.56 -0.47
N ALA A 40 14.50 16.90 -0.35
CA ALA A 40 13.31 17.73 -0.18
C ALA A 40 12.32 17.61 -1.35
N TRP A 41 12.81 17.57 -2.60
CA TRP A 41 11.91 17.37 -3.75
C TRP A 41 11.25 15.98 -3.76
N MET A 42 11.88 14.94 -3.21
CA MET A 42 11.31 13.58 -3.18
C MET A 42 10.15 13.54 -2.20
N VAL A 43 10.32 14.17 -1.03
CA VAL A 43 9.27 14.33 -0.02
C VAL A 43 8.09 15.10 -0.60
N ASP A 44 8.33 16.25 -1.23
CA ASP A 44 7.28 17.08 -1.85
C ASP A 44 6.50 16.32 -2.95
N ILE A 45 7.20 15.51 -3.73
CA ILE A 45 6.62 14.63 -4.75
C ILE A 45 5.74 13.53 -4.10
N ILE A 46 6.21 12.88 -3.03
CA ILE A 46 5.47 11.84 -2.30
C ILE A 46 4.20 12.43 -1.67
N GLU A 47 4.31 13.58 -1.00
CA GLU A 47 3.18 14.28 -0.40
C GLU A 47 2.14 14.66 -1.47
N THR A 48 2.58 15.29 -2.56
CA THR A 48 1.72 15.63 -3.69
C THR A 48 1.00 14.40 -4.24
N PHE A 49 1.68 13.26 -4.33
CA PHE A 49 1.09 12.00 -4.80
C PHE A 49 0.13 11.37 -3.81
N ALA A 50 0.42 11.41 -2.52
CA ALA A 50 -0.46 10.93 -1.46
C ALA A 50 -1.77 11.73 -1.46
N GLU A 51 -1.71 13.06 -1.56
CA GLU A 51 -2.89 13.92 -1.67
C GLU A 51 -3.74 13.57 -2.90
N ARG A 52 -3.10 13.40 -4.07
CA ARG A 52 -3.80 13.06 -5.31
C ARG A 52 -4.45 11.68 -5.25
N LEU A 53 -3.81 10.72 -4.60
CA LEU A 53 -4.35 9.39 -4.37
C LEU A 53 -5.55 9.44 -3.42
N TYR A 54 -5.42 10.22 -2.34
CA TYR A 54 -6.47 10.44 -1.36
C TYR A 54 -7.72 11.07 -2.01
N ASP A 55 -7.55 12.08 -2.85
CA ASP A 55 -8.62 12.74 -3.61
C ASP A 55 -9.45 11.76 -4.45
N MET A 56 -8.85 10.67 -4.95
CA MET A 56 -9.57 9.70 -5.78
C MET A 56 -10.56 8.85 -4.98
N ARG A 57 -10.38 8.70 -3.65
CA ARG A 57 -11.17 7.90 -2.66
C ARG A 57 -11.59 6.48 -3.08
N THR A 58 -11.15 6.03 -4.25
CA THR A 58 -11.61 4.82 -4.92
C THR A 58 -10.90 3.57 -4.39
N TRP A 59 -9.73 3.75 -3.78
CA TRP A 59 -8.92 2.70 -3.17
C TRP A 59 -9.63 1.99 -2.00
N GLY A 60 -10.53 2.71 -1.29
CA GLY A 60 -11.28 2.22 -0.14
C GLY A 60 -12.62 1.58 -0.48
N LEU A 61 -12.95 1.42 -1.77
CA LEU A 61 -14.15 0.69 -2.16
C LEU A 61 -14.00 -0.79 -1.77
N ASP A 62 -15.05 -1.32 -1.12
CA ASP A 62 -15.13 -2.72 -0.74
C ASP A 62 -15.03 -3.62 -1.98
N GLU A 63 -14.34 -4.76 -1.87
CA GLU A 63 -14.10 -5.69 -2.98
C GLU A 63 -15.42 -6.13 -3.64
N ASP A 64 -16.49 -6.27 -2.84
CA ASP A 64 -17.83 -6.60 -3.32
C ASP A 64 -18.45 -5.50 -4.21
N SER A 65 -18.10 -4.22 -3.98
CA SER A 65 -18.68 -3.07 -4.70
C SER A 65 -17.94 -2.72 -6.00
N VAL A 66 -16.66 -3.07 -6.09
CA VAL A 66 -15.77 -2.79 -7.25
C VAL A 66 -16.02 -3.77 -8.41
N PHE A 67 -16.79 -4.83 -8.16
CA PHE A 67 -16.79 -6.07 -8.94
C PHE A 67 -17.59 -6.09 -10.25
N THR A 68 -17.99 -4.94 -10.79
CA THR A 68 -18.73 -4.90 -12.05
C THR A 68 -17.85 -5.26 -13.26
N SER A 69 -16.53 -5.02 -13.20
CA SER A 69 -15.59 -5.37 -14.28
C SER A 69 -14.15 -5.58 -13.80
N ARG A 70 -13.38 -6.42 -14.54
CA ARG A 70 -11.95 -6.62 -14.28
C ARG A 70 -11.15 -5.32 -14.40
N GLY A 71 -11.49 -4.47 -15.37
CA GLY A 71 -10.81 -3.19 -15.56
C GLY A 71 -10.97 -2.27 -14.36
N ARG A 72 -12.18 -2.19 -13.79
CA ARG A 72 -12.42 -1.40 -12.58
C ARG A 72 -11.68 -1.97 -11.37
N TRP A 73 -11.68 -3.30 -11.21
CA TRP A 73 -10.87 -3.95 -10.17
C TRP A 73 -9.39 -3.65 -10.30
N THR A 74 -8.82 -3.81 -11.51
CA THR A 74 -7.40 -3.52 -11.77
C THR A 74 -7.07 -2.06 -11.47
N PHE A 75 -7.98 -1.13 -11.79
CA PHE A 75 -7.82 0.28 -11.46
C PHE A 75 -7.74 0.52 -9.94
N VAL A 76 -8.68 -0.04 -9.17
CA VAL A 76 -8.69 0.11 -7.70
C VAL A 76 -7.46 -0.53 -7.07
N GLU A 77 -7.12 -1.74 -7.51
CA GLU A 77 -5.95 -2.47 -7.02
C GLU A 77 -4.64 -1.73 -7.34
N SER A 78 -4.55 -1.08 -8.51
CA SER A 78 -3.42 -0.23 -8.85
C SER A 78 -3.28 0.97 -7.91
N LEU A 79 -4.39 1.58 -7.48
CA LEU A 79 -4.37 2.67 -6.50
C LEU A 79 -3.88 2.18 -5.13
N ARG A 80 -4.37 1.03 -4.66
CA ARG A 80 -3.92 0.42 -3.40
C ARG A 80 -2.41 0.14 -3.41
N ARG A 81 -1.92 -0.44 -4.50
CA ARG A 81 -0.50 -0.73 -4.71
C ARG A 81 0.36 0.53 -4.72
N ILE A 82 -0.11 1.61 -5.33
CA ILE A 82 0.59 2.91 -5.26
C ILE A 82 0.63 3.44 -3.84
N GLY A 83 -0.48 3.36 -3.10
CA GLY A 83 -0.49 3.76 -1.70
C GLY A 83 0.52 2.98 -0.87
N CYS A 84 0.58 1.66 -1.03
CA CYS A 84 1.60 0.84 -0.37
C CYS A 84 3.03 1.19 -0.78
N LEU A 85 3.25 1.56 -2.05
CA LEU A 85 4.56 2.01 -2.53
C LEU A 85 4.94 3.36 -1.92
N LEU A 86 4.02 4.32 -1.83
CA LEU A 86 4.27 5.60 -1.17
C LEU A 86 4.64 5.40 0.29
N TYR A 87 3.93 4.51 0.99
CA TYR A 87 4.27 4.13 2.36
C TYR A 87 5.65 3.45 2.45
N LEU A 88 6.00 2.56 1.52
CA LEU A 88 7.33 1.96 1.48
C LEU A 88 8.44 3.00 1.28
N ILE A 89 8.22 4.00 0.42
CA ILE A 89 9.20 5.07 0.20
C ILE A 89 9.31 5.94 1.46
N ASP A 90 8.19 6.28 2.10
CA ASP A 90 8.16 6.99 3.39
C ASP A 90 8.96 6.25 4.48
N LEU A 91 8.78 4.91 4.59
CA LEU A 91 9.58 4.05 5.47
C LEU A 91 11.08 4.19 5.19
N LEU A 92 11.49 3.95 3.94
CA LEU A 92 12.91 3.95 3.55
C LEU A 92 13.59 5.31 3.75
N LEU A 93 12.85 6.41 3.54
CA LEU A 93 13.36 7.76 3.72
C LEU A 93 13.46 8.19 5.20
N HIS A 94 13.03 7.35 6.15
CA HIS A 94 13.02 7.65 7.58
C HIS A 94 12.43 9.04 7.86
N LEU A 95 11.35 9.40 7.15
CA LEU A 95 10.65 10.64 7.45
C LEU A 95 10.12 10.49 8.88
N ASP A 96 10.76 11.17 9.84
CA ASP A 96 10.49 11.16 11.28
C ASP A 96 9.08 11.70 11.59
N THR A 97 8.06 11.04 11.08
CA THR A 97 6.70 11.22 11.53
C THR A 97 6.44 10.12 12.53
N GLU A 98 6.49 10.48 13.82
CA GLU A 98 6.20 9.61 14.96
C GLU A 98 4.82 8.92 14.87
N THR A 99 4.03 9.21 13.84
CA THR A 99 2.83 8.50 13.44
C THR A 99 2.33 9.14 12.14
N PRO A 100 1.92 8.37 11.11
CA PRO A 100 1.17 8.91 9.97
C PRO A 100 -0.23 9.44 10.36
N SER A 101 -0.54 9.59 11.66
CA SER A 101 -1.80 10.08 12.20
C SER A 101 -1.81 11.58 12.53
N SER A 102 -0.73 12.32 12.26
CA SER A 102 -0.74 13.79 12.33
C SER A 102 -1.04 14.46 10.99
N GLY A 103 -1.09 13.70 9.88
CA GLY A 103 -1.43 14.21 8.55
C GLY A 103 -2.95 14.26 8.29
N ASP A 104 -3.34 15.08 7.32
CA ASP A 104 -4.73 15.37 6.93
C ASP A 104 -5.52 14.17 6.32
N CYS A 105 -4.97 12.94 6.34
CA CYS A 105 -5.50 11.77 5.60
C CYS A 105 -5.55 10.47 6.45
N PRO A 106 -6.26 10.44 7.59
CA PRO A 106 -6.30 9.27 8.48
C PRO A 106 -6.91 8.01 7.86
N GLU A 107 -7.76 8.14 6.84
CA GLU A 107 -8.39 7.00 6.17
C GLU A 107 -7.40 6.15 5.37
N PHE A 108 -6.21 6.67 5.07
CA PHE A 108 -5.17 5.91 4.37
C PHE A 108 -4.74 4.65 5.11
N PHE A 109 -4.82 4.65 6.45
CA PHE A 109 -4.58 3.46 7.27
C PHE A 109 -5.57 2.33 7.04
N ASP A 110 -6.80 2.67 6.66
CA ASP A 110 -7.85 1.68 6.41
C ASP A 110 -7.81 1.17 4.96
N MET A 111 -6.84 1.63 4.17
CA MET A 111 -6.59 1.10 2.84
C MET A 111 -6.24 -0.40 2.92
N PRO A 112 -6.96 -1.27 2.18
CA PRO A 112 -6.65 -2.69 2.12
C PRO A 112 -5.24 -2.94 1.59
N LEU A 113 -4.59 -3.98 2.12
CA LEU A 113 -3.31 -4.44 1.56
C LEU A 113 -3.49 -4.92 0.10
N PRO A 114 -2.41 -4.91 -0.70
CA PRO A 114 -2.45 -5.42 -2.05
C PRO A 114 -2.94 -6.87 -2.07
N CYS A 115 -3.66 -7.22 -3.12
CA CYS A 115 -4.11 -8.58 -3.31
C CYS A 115 -2.92 -9.53 -3.47
N VAL A 116 -3.15 -10.80 -3.16
CA VAL A 116 -2.16 -11.87 -3.38
C VAL A 116 -1.77 -12.00 -4.86
N ARG A 117 -0.57 -12.52 -5.11
CA ARG A 117 0.03 -12.65 -6.44
C ARG A 117 -0.90 -13.34 -7.45
N GLU A 118 -1.61 -14.39 -7.05
CA GLU A 118 -2.44 -15.17 -7.99
C GLU A 118 -3.64 -14.40 -8.56
N LEU A 119 -4.02 -13.28 -7.93
CA LEU A 119 -5.08 -12.38 -8.40
C LEU A 119 -4.54 -11.23 -9.26
N TRP A 120 -3.30 -10.81 -9.04
CA TRP A 120 -2.67 -9.71 -9.77
C TRP A 120 -2.04 -10.14 -11.10
N GLU A 121 -1.48 -11.35 -11.15
CA GLU A 121 -0.74 -11.82 -12.32
C GLU A 121 -1.56 -11.82 -13.62
N PRO A 122 -0.91 -11.56 -14.78
CA PRO A 122 -1.58 -11.59 -16.07
C PRO A 122 -2.16 -12.97 -16.38
N MET A 123 -3.49 -13.05 -16.35
CA MET A 123 -4.21 -14.29 -16.67
C MET A 123 -5.50 -14.05 -17.47
N PRO A 124 -6.14 -15.09 -18.04
CA PRO A 124 -7.43 -14.93 -18.72
C PRO A 124 -8.54 -14.45 -17.77
N THR A 125 -9.39 -13.51 -18.22
CA THR A 125 -10.45 -12.90 -17.40
C THR A 125 -11.41 -13.93 -16.80
N ARG A 126 -11.70 -15.03 -17.51
CA ARG A 126 -12.56 -16.11 -17.01
C ARG A 126 -11.95 -16.80 -15.79
N GLU A 127 -10.64 -17.04 -15.84
CA GLU A 127 -9.91 -17.71 -14.77
C GLU A 127 -9.73 -16.77 -13.57
N TRP A 128 -9.35 -15.52 -13.82
CA TRP A 128 -9.31 -14.47 -12.80
C TRP A 128 -10.64 -14.35 -12.04
N LYS A 129 -11.78 -14.29 -12.76
CA LYS A 129 -13.12 -14.25 -12.14
C LYS A 129 -13.39 -15.45 -11.24
N LYS A 130 -12.86 -16.63 -11.58
CA LYS A 130 -13.02 -17.83 -10.74
C LYS A 130 -12.20 -17.69 -9.47
N ARG A 131 -10.89 -17.42 -9.59
CA ARG A 131 -9.98 -17.29 -8.45
C ARG A 131 -10.42 -16.19 -7.48
N HIS A 132 -10.87 -15.05 -8.00
CA HIS A 132 -11.37 -13.98 -7.15
C HIS A 132 -12.62 -14.38 -6.37
N ARG A 133 -13.59 -15.05 -7.00
CA ARG A 133 -14.76 -15.56 -6.26
C ARG A 133 -14.36 -16.54 -5.18
N ASP A 134 -13.47 -17.48 -5.50
CA ASP A 134 -12.97 -18.46 -4.54
C ASP A 134 -12.27 -17.76 -3.35
N HIS A 135 -11.52 -16.69 -3.61
CA HIS A 135 -10.85 -15.86 -2.59
C HIS A 135 -11.86 -15.15 -1.67
N VAL A 136 -12.83 -14.43 -2.24
CA VAL A 136 -13.87 -13.71 -1.46
C VAL A 136 -14.75 -14.66 -0.67
N GLU A 137 -15.16 -15.79 -1.26
CA GLU A 137 -15.96 -16.80 -0.56
C GLU A 137 -15.18 -17.46 0.58
N SER A 138 -13.88 -17.65 0.41
CA SER A 138 -12.99 -18.14 1.48
C SER A 138 -12.91 -17.12 2.62
N ALA A 139 -12.67 -15.84 2.30
CA ALA A 139 -12.61 -14.76 3.28
C ALA A 139 -13.92 -14.63 4.08
N LYS A 140 -15.07 -14.66 3.39
CA LYS A 140 -16.41 -14.65 4.01
C LYS A 140 -16.64 -15.84 4.94
N ARG A 141 -16.25 -17.05 4.52
CA ARG A 141 -16.36 -18.27 5.35
C ARG A 141 -15.50 -18.21 6.61
N LYS A 142 -14.31 -17.60 6.52
CA LYS A 142 -13.40 -17.40 7.65
C LYS A 142 -13.75 -16.17 8.49
N GLY A 143 -14.78 -15.40 8.14
CA GLY A 143 -15.16 -14.17 8.85
C GLY A 143 -14.10 -13.06 8.79
N ARG A 144 -13.17 -13.14 7.84
CA ARG A 144 -12.04 -12.22 7.71
C ARG A 144 -12.49 -10.89 7.15
N ARG A 145 -11.94 -9.81 7.70
CA ARG A 145 -12.22 -8.42 7.27
C ARG A 145 -11.19 -7.87 6.28
N GLY A 146 -10.13 -8.63 6.00
CA GLY A 146 -9.03 -8.20 5.16
C GLY A 146 -7.98 -7.42 5.95
N LEU A 147 -6.72 -7.61 5.56
CA LEU A 147 -5.59 -6.84 6.07
C LEU A 147 -5.60 -5.42 5.48
N THR A 148 -5.12 -4.47 6.27
CA THR A 148 -5.00 -3.05 5.88
C THR A 148 -3.64 -2.51 6.26
N LEU A 149 -3.26 -1.35 5.72
CA LEU A 149 -2.00 -0.67 6.10
C LEU A 149 -1.87 -0.44 7.61
N ARG A 150 -2.99 -0.18 8.32
CA ARG A 150 -3.03 -0.06 9.78
C ARG A 150 -2.40 -1.27 10.47
N HIS A 151 -2.69 -2.47 9.99
CA HIS A 151 -2.18 -3.69 10.59
C HIS A 151 -0.65 -3.78 10.50
N LEU A 152 -0.08 -3.39 9.36
CA LEU A 152 1.38 -3.34 9.16
C LEU A 152 2.05 -2.25 9.99
N PHE A 153 1.41 -1.08 10.10
CA PHE A 153 1.91 0.01 10.93
C PHE A 153 1.99 -0.39 12.40
N LEU A 154 0.92 -1.01 12.90
CA LEU A 154 0.87 -1.44 14.28
C LEU A 154 1.88 -2.58 14.57
N LEU A 155 2.09 -3.49 13.61
CA LEU A 155 3.14 -4.52 13.69
C LEU A 155 4.53 -3.86 13.87
N ARG A 156 4.86 -2.84 13.08
CA ARG A 156 6.13 -2.09 13.19
C ARG A 156 6.30 -1.42 14.56
N GLN A 157 5.25 -0.78 15.09
CA GLN A 157 5.31 -0.15 16.42
C GLN A 157 5.58 -1.17 17.53
N SER A 158 4.99 -2.37 17.45
CA SER A 158 5.20 -3.41 18.46
C SER A 158 6.64 -3.94 18.46
N SER A 159 7.26 -4.06 17.27
CA SER A 159 8.65 -4.48 17.12
C SER A 159 9.64 -3.42 17.63
N SER A 160 9.43 -2.14 17.33
CA SER A 160 10.34 -1.06 17.72
C SER A 160 10.36 -0.78 19.23
N LYS A 161 9.23 -0.96 19.92
CA LYS A 161 9.15 -0.67 21.37
C LYS A 161 9.67 -1.79 22.28
N GLY A 162 10.18 -2.91 21.72
CA GLY A 162 10.55 -4.10 22.50
C GLY A 162 9.38 -4.71 23.29
N GLN A 163 8.16 -4.25 23.04
CA GLN A 163 6.93 -4.68 23.70
C GLN A 163 6.31 -5.82 22.87
N HIS A 164 6.94 -6.98 22.91
CA HIS A 164 6.39 -8.21 22.34
C HIS A 164 5.09 -8.70 23.02
N GLN A 165 4.60 -8.01 24.07
CA GLN A 165 3.51 -8.49 24.91
C GLN A 165 2.12 -7.93 24.61
N ASP A 166 1.98 -6.78 23.91
CA ASP A 166 0.66 -6.13 23.77
C ASP A 166 0.01 -6.28 22.37
N PHE A 167 0.79 -6.59 21.34
CA PHE A 167 0.25 -6.75 19.98
C PHE A 167 -0.39 -8.12 19.73
N SER A 168 0.13 -9.15 20.39
CA SER A 168 -0.37 -10.53 20.38
C SER A 168 -1.55 -10.76 21.33
N GLN A 169 -1.77 -9.90 22.32
CA GLN A 169 -2.91 -10.00 23.26
C GLN A 169 -4.19 -9.30 22.75
N SER A 170 -4.07 -8.35 21.83
CA SER A 170 -5.20 -7.58 21.30
C SER A 170 -5.76 -8.10 19.97
N ASN A 171 -4.99 -8.91 19.24
CA ASN A 171 -5.42 -9.47 17.95
C ASN A 171 -5.89 -10.92 18.11
N SER A 172 -6.99 -11.25 17.43
CA SER A 172 -7.48 -12.63 17.36
C SER A 172 -6.45 -13.54 16.69
N PRO A 173 -6.36 -14.83 17.05
CA PRO A 173 -5.51 -15.81 16.35
C PRO A 173 -5.74 -15.83 14.82
N ASP A 174 -6.92 -15.40 14.38
CA ASP A 174 -7.27 -15.23 12.97
C ASP A 174 -6.40 -14.19 12.23
N PHE A 175 -5.85 -13.19 12.93
CA PHE A 175 -5.01 -12.13 12.34
C PHE A 175 -3.63 -12.67 11.93
N GLU A 176 -2.95 -13.40 12.82
CA GLU A 176 -1.64 -13.97 12.54
C GLU A 176 -1.72 -15.01 11.41
N GLU A 177 -2.79 -15.81 11.37
CA GLU A 177 -3.05 -16.74 10.27
C GLU A 177 -3.29 -16.00 8.96
N GLU A 178 -4.08 -14.93 8.97
CA GLU A 178 -4.37 -14.12 7.78
C GLU A 178 -3.11 -13.42 7.25
N LEU A 179 -2.28 -12.87 8.14
CA LEU A 179 -1.00 -12.25 7.80
C LEU A 179 -0.02 -13.27 7.22
N SER A 180 0.11 -14.45 7.84
CA SER A 180 0.96 -15.54 7.32
C SER A 180 0.52 -15.98 5.94
N GLU A 181 -0.79 -16.19 5.73
CA GLU A 181 -1.34 -16.59 4.43
C GLU A 181 -1.11 -15.52 3.36
N TRP A 182 -1.19 -14.24 3.72
CA TRP A 182 -0.87 -13.13 2.82
C TRP A 182 0.61 -13.11 2.45
N CYS A 183 1.52 -13.25 3.42
CA CYS A 183 2.97 -13.28 3.20
C CYS A 183 3.41 -14.45 2.31
N GLU A 184 2.83 -15.64 2.47
CA GLU A 184 3.14 -16.82 1.65
C GLU A 184 2.79 -16.63 0.16
N LYS A 185 1.77 -15.80 -0.12
CA LYS A 185 1.26 -15.54 -1.47
C LYS A 185 1.60 -14.14 -1.96
N ALA A 186 2.53 -13.47 -1.27
CA ALA A 186 3.01 -12.15 -1.60
C ALA A 186 3.66 -12.13 -2.98
N ASP A 187 3.43 -11.04 -3.72
CA ASP A 187 4.21 -10.70 -4.89
C ASP A 187 5.42 -9.82 -4.50
N ASP A 188 6.19 -9.38 -5.49
CA ASP A 188 7.43 -8.63 -5.27
C ASP A 188 7.21 -7.36 -4.44
N LEU A 189 6.12 -6.61 -4.70
CA LEU A 189 5.80 -5.40 -3.94
C LEU A 189 5.44 -5.73 -2.49
N SER A 190 4.59 -6.73 -2.30
CA SER A 190 4.14 -7.18 -0.98
C SER A 190 5.32 -7.73 -0.16
N MET A 191 6.26 -8.41 -0.82
CA MET A 191 7.50 -8.89 -0.22
C MET A 191 8.43 -7.74 0.17
N LEU A 192 8.60 -6.73 -0.69
CA LEU A 192 9.39 -5.54 -0.34
C LEU A 192 8.80 -4.81 0.87
N LEU A 193 7.48 -4.68 0.91
CA LEU A 193 6.77 -4.09 2.05
C LEU A 193 7.01 -4.88 3.33
N TRP A 194 6.91 -6.21 3.26
CA TRP A 194 7.21 -7.10 4.39
C TRP A 194 8.66 -6.96 4.86
N VAL A 195 9.62 -7.02 3.94
CA VAL A 195 11.05 -6.91 4.24
C VAL A 195 11.37 -5.58 4.91
N ALA A 196 10.87 -4.45 4.37
CA ALA A 196 11.10 -3.13 4.97
C ALA A 196 10.62 -3.06 6.43
N LEU A 197 9.47 -3.67 6.74
CA LEU A 197 8.94 -3.73 8.11
C LEU A 197 9.78 -4.60 9.05
N THR A 198 10.45 -5.63 8.53
CA THR A 198 11.30 -6.54 9.33
C THR A 198 12.73 -6.02 9.51
N VAL A 199 13.33 -5.40 8.49
CA VAL A 199 14.74 -4.94 8.49
C VAL A 199 14.94 -3.77 9.46
N GLU A 200 13.98 -2.87 9.60
CA GLU A 200 14.06 -1.76 10.55
C GLU A 200 13.87 -2.18 12.01
N GLY A 201 13.35 -3.39 12.27
CA GLY A 201 13.22 -3.94 13.63
C GLY A 201 14.56 -4.40 14.22
N GLU A 202 15.53 -4.77 13.40
CA GLU A 202 16.84 -5.28 13.84
C GLU A 202 17.92 -4.18 13.92
N GLY A 203 17.69 -3.03 13.27
CA GLY A 203 18.66 -1.93 13.16
C GLY A 203 18.83 -1.03 14.39
N GLN A 204 17.95 -1.10 15.40
CA GLN A 204 17.98 -0.21 16.58
C GLN A 204 18.72 -0.78 17.82
N SER A 205 19.51 -1.85 17.67
CA SER A 205 20.24 -2.47 18.81
C SER A 205 21.72 -2.06 18.96
N TYR A 206 22.18 -0.99 18.31
CA TYR A 206 23.54 -0.47 18.50
C TYR A 206 23.57 1.05 18.64
N VAL A 207 23.30 1.54 19.85
CA VAL A 207 23.98 2.71 20.47
C VAL A 207 24.17 2.42 21.96
#